data_AF-A0A4P9ZLJ0-F1
#
_entry.id   AF-A0A4P9ZLJ0-F1
#
_cell.length_a   1.000
_cell.length_b   1.000
_cell.length_c   1.000
_cell.angle_alpha   90.00
_cell.angle_beta   90.00
_cell.angle_gamma   90.00
#
_symmetry.space_group_name_H-M   'P 1'
#
loop_
_entity.id
_entity.type
_entity.pdbx_description
1 polymer ?
#
loop_
_entity_poly.entity_id
_entity_poly.type
_entity_poly.pdbx_seq_one_letter_code
_entity_poly.pdbx_strand_id
1 'polypeptide(L)'
;MNGTEPAKGGQSPASEVLVPVNLNMVPLKIVIGKLIQQSYTDLHKLNEVLGTKGHAQGRPLLVQYIKHTRMQFLKLLILLRWSAQTPQLQTAHNLIGFFKAQNDHFSRAVHSLHTVFLTLGQAKVRNYDVLTAIDVLGTGQYQRLPTTIREHHLHPAPLKPPEIASILSELGDFILLRLLFRESVPPAMRRYRIANGRVIFCI
;
A
#
# COMPACT_ATOMS: atom_id res chain seq x y z
N MET A 1 -5.36 -40.12 -67.87
CA MET A 1 -4.79 -40.60 -66.59
C MET A 1 -4.03 -39.43 -65.96
N ASN A 2 -4.74 -38.57 -65.22
CA ASN A 2 -4.12 -37.50 -64.44
C ASN A 2 -4.38 -37.81 -62.97
N GLY A 3 -3.30 -38.11 -62.25
CA GLY A 3 -3.32 -38.41 -60.84
C GLY A 3 -3.63 -37.16 -60.03
N THR A 4 -4.65 -37.29 -59.19
CA THR A 4 -5.02 -36.37 -58.12
C THR A 4 -3.98 -36.41 -57.01
N GLU A 5 -3.28 -35.31 -56.78
CA GLU A 5 -2.49 -35.09 -55.56
C GLU A 5 -3.43 -34.96 -54.35
N PRO A 6 -3.13 -35.59 -53.20
CA PRO A 6 -3.90 -35.38 -51.99
C PRO A 6 -3.55 -34.03 -51.36
N ALA A 7 -4.57 -33.21 -51.16
CA ALA A 7 -4.52 -31.92 -50.49
C ALA A 7 -3.78 -32.02 -49.14
N LYS A 8 -2.75 -31.19 -48.98
CA LYS A 8 -2.11 -30.91 -47.69
C LYS A 8 -3.21 -30.55 -46.68
N GLY A 9 -3.24 -31.30 -45.59
CA GLY A 9 -4.08 -31.00 -44.43
C GLY A 9 -3.88 -29.56 -43.99
N GLY A 10 -4.94 -28.77 -44.08
CA GLY A 10 -4.98 -27.42 -43.55
C GLY A 10 -4.69 -27.46 -42.05
N GLN A 11 -3.56 -26.89 -41.65
CA GLN A 11 -3.39 -26.45 -40.27
C GLN A 11 -4.48 -25.40 -40.00
N SER A 12 -5.37 -25.70 -39.06
CA SER A 12 -6.28 -24.69 -38.52
C SER A 12 -5.46 -23.51 -38.00
N PRO A 13 -5.74 -22.27 -38.44
CA PRO A 13 -5.00 -21.07 -38.02
C PRO A 13 -5.19 -20.72 -36.53
N ALA A 14 -6.05 -21.46 -35.81
CA ALA A 14 -6.31 -21.24 -34.39
C ALA A 14 -5.20 -21.76 -33.46
N SER A 15 -4.33 -22.66 -33.93
CA SER A 15 -3.26 -23.24 -33.11
C SER A 15 -2.07 -22.30 -32.88
N GLU A 16 -1.99 -21.20 -33.64
CA GLU A 16 -0.83 -20.30 -33.67
C GLU A 16 -0.92 -19.14 -32.67
N VAL A 17 -2.08 -18.92 -32.04
CA VAL A 17 -2.35 -17.73 -31.21
C VAL A 17 -2.14 -17.94 -29.70
N LEU A 18 -2.09 -19.20 -29.24
CA LEU A 18 -1.96 -19.49 -27.81
C LEU A 18 -0.49 -19.69 -27.43
N VAL A 19 0.10 -18.69 -26.77
CA VAL A 19 1.44 -18.80 -26.18
C VAL A 19 1.44 -20.01 -25.24
N PRO A 20 2.32 -21.02 -25.44
CA PRO A 20 2.33 -22.20 -24.61
C PRO A 20 2.81 -21.83 -23.19
N VAL A 21 1.87 -21.85 -22.24
CA VAL A 21 2.18 -21.63 -20.83
C VAL A 21 2.74 -22.94 -20.28
N ASN A 22 4.06 -23.02 -20.18
CA ASN A 22 4.77 -24.13 -19.53
C ASN A 22 5.12 -23.82 -18.06
N LEU A 23 4.67 -22.67 -17.55
CA LEU A 23 5.04 -22.19 -16.22
C LEU A 23 4.49 -23.17 -15.17
N ASN A 24 5.38 -23.69 -14.33
CA ASN A 24 5.11 -24.67 -13.26
C ASN A 24 4.83 -26.13 -13.71
N MET A 25 5.16 -26.51 -14.94
CA MET A 25 5.08 -27.91 -15.35
C MET A 25 6.40 -28.64 -15.12
N VAL A 26 6.34 -29.83 -14.49
CA VAL A 26 7.52 -30.67 -14.25
C VAL A 26 7.51 -31.86 -15.22
N PRO A 27 8.58 -32.08 -16.00
CA PRO A 27 8.68 -33.25 -16.87
C PRO A 27 8.58 -34.57 -16.09
N LEU A 28 7.71 -35.47 -16.55
CA LEU A 28 7.48 -36.76 -15.89
C LEU A 28 8.77 -37.59 -15.71
N LYS A 29 9.71 -37.48 -16.66
CA LYS A 29 11.03 -38.13 -16.59
C LYS A 29 11.80 -37.80 -15.30
N ILE A 30 11.70 -36.56 -14.83
CA ILE A 30 12.40 -36.09 -13.64
C ILE A 30 11.78 -36.71 -12.40
N VAL A 31 10.44 -36.79 -12.37
CA VAL A 31 9.70 -37.41 -11.27
C VAL A 31 10.01 -38.90 -11.16
N ILE A 32 10.00 -39.62 -12.30
CA ILE A 32 10.34 -41.05 -12.35
C ILE A 32 11.77 -41.27 -11.87
N GLY A 33 12.74 -40.53 -12.44
CA GLY A 33 14.15 -40.65 -12.08
C GLY A 33 14.41 -40.36 -10.59
N LYS A 34 13.78 -39.30 -10.06
CA LYS A 34 13.87 -38.98 -8.63
C LYS A 34 13.24 -40.06 -7.75
N LEU A 35 12.09 -40.62 -8.13
CA LEU A 35 11.43 -41.65 -7.33
C LEU A 35 12.26 -42.95 -7.29
N ILE A 36 12.83 -43.36 -8.41
CA ILE A 36 13.72 -44.53 -8.48
C ILE A 36 14.94 -44.30 -7.58
N GLN A 37 15.60 -43.14 -7.74
CA GLN A 37 16.77 -42.79 -6.93
C GLN A 37 16.45 -42.74 -5.43
N GLN A 38 15.30 -42.16 -5.08
CA GLN A 38 14.83 -42.11 -3.71
C GLN A 38 14.58 -43.52 -3.16
N SER A 39 13.87 -44.38 -3.90
CA SER A 39 13.61 -45.77 -3.46
C SER A 39 14.92 -46.56 -3.26
N TYR A 40 15.90 -46.40 -4.14
CA TYR A 40 17.21 -47.04 -4.00
C TYR A 40 17.98 -46.53 -2.79
N THR A 41 17.98 -45.21 -2.59
CA THR A 41 18.64 -44.57 -1.44
C THR A 41 17.99 -44.99 -0.11
N ASP A 42 16.66 -45.05 -0.08
CA ASP A 42 15.92 -45.45 1.11
C ASP A 42 16.09 -46.95 1.42
N LEU A 43 16.17 -47.81 0.40
CA LEU A 43 16.55 -49.22 0.55
C LEU A 43 17.98 -49.37 1.09
N HIS A 44 18.93 -48.57 0.57
CA HIS A 44 20.32 -48.61 0.99
C HIS A 44 20.46 -48.22 2.46
N LYS A 45 19.83 -47.12 2.88
CA LYS A 45 19.76 -46.71 4.29
C LYS A 45 19.13 -47.78 5.16
N LEU A 46 18.05 -48.41 4.68
CA LEU A 46 17.41 -49.50 5.42
C LEU A 46 18.36 -50.69 5.58
N ASN A 47 19.14 -51.05 4.56
CA ASN A 47 20.12 -52.13 4.64
C ASN A 47 21.18 -51.87 5.72
N GLU A 48 21.72 -50.65 5.80
CA GLU A 48 22.67 -50.27 6.86
C GLU A 48 22.06 -50.38 8.26
N VAL A 49 20.81 -49.92 8.42
CA VAL A 49 20.06 -49.95 9.68
C VAL A 49 19.65 -51.37 10.09
N LEU A 50 19.34 -52.24 9.13
CA LEU A 50 19.01 -53.65 9.38
C LEU A 50 20.24 -54.44 9.83
N GLY A 51 21.43 -54.11 9.34
CA GLY A 51 22.67 -54.74 9.79
C GLY A 51 22.99 -54.45 11.27
N THR A 52 22.53 -53.33 11.80
CA THR A 52 22.73 -52.93 13.21
C THR A 52 21.58 -53.33 14.13
N LYS A 53 20.37 -53.58 13.61
CA LYS A 53 19.17 -53.89 14.40
C LYS A 53 18.83 -55.37 14.33
N GLY A 54 18.61 -56.00 15.50
CA GLY A 54 18.19 -57.40 15.59
C GLY A 54 16.87 -57.72 14.88
N HIS A 55 16.66 -59.00 14.54
CA HIS A 55 15.55 -59.47 13.69
C HIS A 55 14.14 -59.05 14.12
N ALA A 56 13.89 -58.88 15.43
CA ALA A 56 12.58 -58.48 15.96
C ALA A 56 12.18 -57.04 15.56
N GLN A 57 13.16 -56.14 15.44
CA GLN A 57 12.94 -54.73 15.08
C GLN A 57 13.12 -54.47 13.58
N GLY A 58 13.89 -55.31 12.87
CA GLY A 58 14.13 -55.16 11.43
C GLY A 58 12.94 -55.54 10.54
N ARG A 59 12.19 -56.59 10.91
CA ARG A 59 11.01 -57.06 10.15
C ARG A 59 9.91 -56.00 9.98
N PRO A 60 9.42 -55.31 11.03
CA PRO A 60 8.38 -54.30 10.86
C PRO A 60 8.85 -53.11 10.02
N LEU A 61 10.12 -52.69 10.15
CA LEU A 61 10.71 -51.61 9.36
C LEU A 61 10.75 -51.96 7.86
N LEU A 62 11.11 -53.20 7.51
CA LEU A 62 11.09 -53.67 6.13
C LEU A 62 9.68 -53.69 5.53
N VAL A 63 8.70 -54.18 6.29
CA VAL A 63 7.30 -54.18 5.85
C VAL A 63 6.78 -52.77 5.64
N GLN A 64 7.12 -51.83 6.53
CA GLN A 64 6.75 -50.42 6.39
C GLN A 64 7.39 -49.79 5.15
N TYR A 65 8.66 -50.08 4.89
CA TYR A 65 9.37 -49.61 3.69
C TYR A 65 8.71 -50.12 2.40
N ILE A 66 8.41 -51.42 2.31
CA ILE A 66 7.76 -52.02 1.14
C ILE A 66 6.38 -51.40 0.92
N LYS A 67 5.60 -51.22 1.99
CA LYS A 67 4.29 -50.58 1.92
C LYS A 67 4.40 -49.13 1.44
N HIS A 68 5.34 -48.36 1.97
CA HIS A 68 5.58 -46.97 1.56
C HIS A 68 5.95 -46.89 0.07
N THR A 69 6.95 -47.66 -0.34
CA THR A 69 7.47 -47.70 -1.71
C THR A 69 6.38 -48.09 -2.70
N ARG A 70 5.59 -49.13 -2.39
CA ARG A 70 4.43 -49.53 -3.20
C ARG A 70 3.42 -48.40 -3.38
N MET A 71 3.10 -47.64 -2.32
CA MET A 71 2.17 -46.51 -2.41
C MET A 71 2.71 -45.39 -3.31
N GLN A 72 4.02 -45.10 -3.27
CA GLN A 72 4.60 -44.09 -4.15
C GLN A 72 4.57 -44.53 -5.62
N PHE A 73 4.87 -45.80 -5.91
CA PHE A 73 4.76 -46.32 -7.28
C PHE A 73 3.32 -46.37 -7.78
N LEU A 74 2.34 -46.63 -6.92
CA LEU A 74 0.92 -46.52 -7.27
C LEU A 74 0.52 -45.09 -7.63
N LYS A 75 0.99 -44.09 -6.87
CA LYS A 75 0.77 -42.68 -7.22
C LYS A 75 1.41 -42.33 -8.57
N LEU A 76 2.62 -42.81 -8.82
CA LEU A 76 3.30 -42.62 -10.10
C LEU A 76 2.55 -43.30 -11.26
N LEU A 77 2.00 -44.50 -11.04
CA LEU A 77 1.17 -45.20 -12.03
C LEU A 77 -0.08 -44.39 -12.42
N ILE A 78 -0.74 -43.79 -11.42
CA ILE A 78 -1.89 -42.91 -11.66
C ILE A 78 -1.44 -41.70 -12.49
N LEU A 79 -0.34 -41.04 -12.12
CA LEU A 79 0.20 -39.92 -12.89
C LEU A 79 0.55 -40.30 -14.33
N LEU A 80 1.12 -41.49 -14.54
CA LEU A 80 1.43 -42.01 -15.87
C LEU A 80 0.17 -42.23 -16.70
N ARG A 81 -0.88 -42.82 -16.11
CA ARG A 81 -2.17 -42.99 -16.78
C ARG A 81 -2.80 -41.66 -17.17
N TRP A 82 -2.68 -40.64 -16.32
CA TRP A 82 -3.17 -39.29 -16.60
C TRP A 82 -2.32 -38.54 -17.63
N SER A 83 -1.01 -38.85 -17.70
CA SER A 83 -0.11 -38.25 -18.69
C SER A 83 -0.47 -38.60 -20.14
N ALA A 84 -1.20 -39.70 -20.36
CA ALA A 84 -1.75 -40.01 -21.68
C ALA A 84 -2.72 -38.92 -22.18
N GLN A 85 -3.39 -38.19 -21.27
CA GLN A 85 -4.31 -37.09 -21.58
C GLN A 85 -3.65 -35.71 -21.56
N THR A 86 -2.32 -35.64 -21.42
CA THR A 86 -1.56 -34.37 -21.37
C THR A 86 -1.83 -33.41 -22.54
N PRO A 87 -2.00 -33.81 -23.81
CA PRO A 87 -2.20 -32.82 -24.88
C PRO A 87 -3.50 -32.00 -24.72
N GLN A 88 -4.58 -32.62 -24.24
CA GLN A 88 -5.84 -31.90 -23.99
C GLN A 88 -5.78 -31.04 -22.73
N LEU A 89 -5.04 -31.49 -21.70
CA LEU A 89 -4.81 -30.68 -20.51
C LEU A 89 -3.95 -29.46 -20.84
N GLN A 90 -2.95 -29.59 -21.72
CA GLN A 90 -2.10 -28.50 -22.13
C GLN A 90 -2.88 -27.42 -22.89
N THR A 91 -3.79 -27.80 -23.79
CA THR A 91 -4.62 -26.83 -24.51
C THR A 91 -5.56 -26.08 -23.56
N ALA A 92 -6.20 -26.77 -22.61
CA ALA A 92 -7.00 -26.14 -21.58
C ALA A 92 -6.17 -25.20 -20.68
N HIS A 93 -4.96 -25.60 -20.32
CA HIS A 93 -4.05 -24.76 -19.54
C HIS A 93 -3.62 -23.50 -20.30
N ASN A 94 -3.29 -23.63 -21.58
CA ASN A 94 -2.96 -22.49 -22.45
C ASN A 94 -4.15 -21.54 -22.59
N LEU A 95 -5.37 -22.06 -22.70
CA LEU A 95 -6.60 -21.27 -22.77
C LEU A 95 -6.83 -20.47 -21.47
N ILE A 96 -6.64 -21.09 -20.31
CA ILE A 96 -6.72 -20.41 -19.01
C ILE A 96 -5.66 -19.30 -18.94
N GLY A 97 -4.44 -19.57 -19.40
CA GLY A 97 -3.37 -18.58 -19.51
C GLY A 97 -3.75 -17.39 -20.36
N PHE A 98 -4.36 -17.64 -21.53
CA PHE A 98 -4.86 -16.61 -22.43
C PHE A 98 -5.96 -15.75 -21.77
N PHE A 99 -6.97 -16.37 -21.15
CA PHE A 99 -8.02 -15.62 -20.46
C PHE A 99 -7.47 -14.78 -19.31
N LYS A 100 -6.48 -15.30 -18.58
CA LYS A 100 -5.81 -14.55 -17.52
C LYS A 100 -5.09 -13.32 -18.07
N ALA A 101 -4.35 -13.47 -19.18
CA ALA A 101 -3.67 -12.35 -19.84
C ALA A 101 -4.69 -11.29 -20.30
N GLN A 102 -5.81 -11.71 -20.89
CA GLN A 102 -6.85 -10.80 -21.34
C GLN A 102 -7.51 -10.05 -20.18
N ASN A 103 -7.78 -10.72 -19.07
CA ASN A 103 -8.27 -10.07 -17.86
C ASN A 103 -7.27 -9.03 -17.32
N ASP A 104 -5.98 -9.35 -17.35
CA ASP A 104 -4.91 -8.43 -16.99
C ASP A 104 -4.90 -7.19 -17.88
N HIS A 105 -5.11 -7.35 -19.19
CA HIS A 105 -5.23 -6.23 -20.13
C HIS A 105 -6.42 -5.31 -19.79
N PHE A 106 -7.58 -5.86 -19.44
CA PHE A 106 -8.72 -5.04 -19.00
C PHE A 106 -8.41 -4.25 -17.73
N SER A 107 -7.80 -4.91 -16.74
CA SER A 107 -7.40 -4.24 -15.49
C SER A 107 -6.40 -3.10 -15.75
N ARG A 108 -5.41 -3.33 -16.61
CA ARG A 108 -4.43 -2.31 -17.01
C ARG A 108 -5.06 -1.15 -17.77
N ALA A 109 -6.02 -1.41 -18.66
CA ALA A 109 -6.72 -0.36 -19.39
C ALA A 109 -7.50 0.56 -18.43
N VAL A 110 -8.21 -0.01 -17.46
CA VAL A 110 -8.91 0.75 -16.41
C VAL A 110 -7.91 1.59 -15.60
N HIS A 111 -6.79 1.00 -15.18
CA HIS A 111 -5.75 1.73 -14.46
C HIS A 111 -5.19 2.89 -15.28
N SER A 112 -4.86 2.64 -16.56
CA SER A 112 -4.37 3.67 -17.48
C SER A 112 -5.37 4.81 -17.65
N LEU A 113 -6.66 4.50 -17.78
CA LEU A 113 -7.70 5.53 -17.90
C LEU A 113 -7.80 6.38 -16.62
N HIS A 114 -7.70 5.73 -15.46
CA HIS A 114 -7.68 6.43 -14.18
C HIS A 114 -6.44 7.33 -14.02
N THR A 115 -5.27 6.86 -14.45
CA THR A 115 -4.05 7.67 -14.48
C THR A 115 -4.24 8.91 -15.38
N VAL A 116 -4.82 8.74 -16.57
CA VAL A 116 -5.13 9.87 -17.46
C VAL A 116 -6.09 10.85 -16.78
N PHE A 117 -7.14 10.37 -16.11
CA PHE A 117 -8.07 11.22 -15.36
C PHE A 117 -7.37 12.06 -14.28
N LEU A 118 -6.45 11.46 -13.50
CA LEU A 118 -5.69 12.18 -12.47
C LEU A 118 -4.75 13.23 -13.07
N THR A 119 -4.07 12.89 -14.15
CA THR A 119 -3.11 13.79 -14.82
C THR A 119 -3.79 14.93 -15.58
N LEU A 120 -5.02 14.73 -16.06
CA LEU A 120 -5.78 15.74 -16.80
C LEU A 120 -5.98 17.03 -15.98
N GLY A 121 -6.13 16.92 -14.66
CA GLY A 121 -6.24 18.08 -13.77
C GLY A 121 -5.00 18.98 -13.83
N GLN A 122 -3.81 18.41 -13.99
CA GLN A 122 -2.55 19.16 -14.08
C GLN A 122 -2.35 19.82 -15.45
N ALA A 123 -2.91 19.23 -16.51
CA ALA A 123 -2.89 19.84 -17.85
C ALA A 123 -3.83 21.06 -17.97
N LYS A 124 -4.82 21.17 -17.08
CA LYS A 124 -5.78 22.27 -17.07
C LYS A 124 -5.21 23.46 -16.29
N VAL A 125 -5.16 24.62 -16.94
CA VAL A 125 -4.92 25.89 -16.25
C VAL A 125 -6.20 26.27 -15.49
N ARG A 126 -6.08 26.51 -14.18
CA ARG A 126 -7.19 27.01 -13.36
C ARG A 126 -7.40 28.50 -13.60
N ASN A 127 -8.62 29.00 -13.39
CA ASN A 127 -8.87 30.43 -13.43
C ASN A 127 -7.96 31.18 -12.45
N TYR A 128 -7.40 32.30 -12.91
CA TYR A 128 -6.48 33.11 -12.12
C TYR A 128 -7.24 33.92 -11.07
N ASP A 129 -6.67 34.02 -9.87
CA ASP A 129 -7.27 34.76 -8.77
C ASP A 129 -6.87 36.24 -8.83
N VAL A 130 -7.53 36.97 -9.73
CA VAL A 130 -7.23 38.38 -10.00
C VAL A 130 -7.51 39.27 -8.79
N LEU A 131 -8.53 38.97 -7.99
CA LEU A 131 -8.89 39.78 -6.83
C LEU A 131 -7.78 39.79 -5.78
N THR A 132 -7.22 38.62 -5.48
CA THR A 132 -6.16 38.52 -4.48
C THR A 132 -4.83 39.05 -5.02
N ALA A 133 -4.59 38.92 -6.33
CA ALA A 133 -3.48 39.59 -6.99
C ALA A 133 -3.57 41.11 -6.88
N ILE A 134 -4.76 41.71 -7.03
CA ILE A 134 -4.98 43.16 -6.87
C ILE A 134 -4.74 43.58 -5.42
N ASP A 135 -5.24 42.83 -4.43
CA ASP A 135 -5.04 43.13 -3.00
C ASP A 135 -3.54 43.21 -2.66
N VAL A 136 -2.79 42.20 -3.10
CA VAL A 136 -1.33 42.12 -2.86
C VAL A 136 -0.59 43.19 -3.66
N LEU A 137 -0.99 43.48 -4.90
CA LEU A 137 -0.35 44.51 -5.72
C LEU A 137 -0.58 45.92 -5.16
N GLY A 138 -1.81 46.22 -4.74
CA GLY A 138 -2.19 47.54 -4.26
C GLY A 138 -1.73 47.82 -2.84
N THR A 139 -1.89 46.85 -1.93
CA THR A 139 -1.64 47.05 -0.49
C THR A 139 -0.41 46.33 0.05
N GLY A 140 0.26 45.52 -0.78
CA GLY A 140 1.41 44.71 -0.36
C GLY A 140 1.04 43.54 0.55
N GLN A 141 -0.25 43.38 0.91
CA GLN A 141 -0.72 42.39 1.86
C GLN A 141 -2.01 41.72 1.40
N TYR A 142 -2.20 40.48 1.83
CA TYR A 142 -3.43 39.73 1.54
C TYR A 142 -4.52 40.06 2.56
N GLN A 143 -5.55 40.81 2.14
CA GLN A 143 -6.60 41.30 3.04
C GLN A 143 -7.56 40.20 3.50
N ARG A 144 -7.81 39.20 2.66
CA ARG A 144 -8.74 38.08 2.91
C ARG A 144 -8.10 36.90 3.65
N LEU A 145 -6.97 37.12 4.30
CA LEU A 145 -6.32 36.07 5.10
C LEU A 145 -7.18 35.75 6.35
N PRO A 146 -7.51 34.47 6.60
CA PRO A 146 -8.20 34.06 7.82
C PRO A 146 -7.49 34.55 9.08
N THR A 147 -8.27 35.04 10.05
CA THR A 147 -7.75 35.58 11.31
C THR A 147 -6.98 34.55 12.12
N THR A 148 -7.36 33.27 12.06
CA THR A 148 -6.65 32.16 12.70
C THR A 148 -5.19 32.06 12.28
N ILE A 149 -4.90 32.29 10.99
CA ILE A 149 -3.52 32.27 10.48
C ILE A 149 -2.78 33.53 10.93
N ARG A 150 -3.46 34.69 10.95
CA ARG A 150 -2.88 35.95 11.44
C ARG A 150 -2.47 35.84 12.91
N GLU A 151 -3.31 35.26 13.75
CA GLU A 151 -3.09 35.14 15.19
C GLU A 151 -2.02 34.11 15.55
N HIS A 152 -1.96 32.98 14.82
CA HIS A 152 -1.01 31.91 15.12
C HIS A 152 0.38 32.09 14.51
N HIS A 153 0.50 32.79 13.36
CA HIS A 153 1.75 32.85 12.61
C HIS A 153 2.34 34.25 12.46
N LEU A 154 1.57 35.31 12.69
CA LEU A 154 2.09 36.68 12.70
C LEU A 154 2.14 37.19 14.14
N HIS A 155 3.30 37.69 14.56
CA HIS A 155 3.40 38.44 15.80
C HIS A 155 2.65 39.77 15.62
N PRO A 156 1.81 40.19 16.58
CA PRO A 156 1.18 41.50 16.52
C PRO A 156 2.26 42.58 16.43
N ALA A 157 2.01 43.59 15.60
CA ALA A 157 2.94 44.70 15.44
C ALA A 157 3.20 45.36 16.81
N PRO A 158 4.44 45.75 17.12
CA PRO A 158 4.74 46.40 18.39
C PRO A 158 3.94 47.70 18.52
N LEU A 159 3.34 47.90 19.69
CA LEU A 159 2.61 49.12 20.02
C LEU A 159 3.53 50.34 19.90
N LYS A 160 3.03 51.44 19.32
CA LYS A 160 3.83 52.65 19.20
C LYS A 160 3.95 53.34 20.57
N PRO A 161 5.09 53.97 20.89
CA PRO A 161 5.26 54.71 22.15
C PRO A 161 4.14 55.70 22.51
N PRO A 162 3.60 56.53 21.58
CA PRO A 162 2.50 57.44 21.90
C PRO A 162 1.18 56.72 22.21
N GLU A 163 0.92 55.59 21.54
CA GLU A 163 -0.28 54.78 21.79
C GLU A 163 -0.21 54.17 23.20
N ILE A 164 0.97 53.70 23.62
CA ILE A 164 1.20 53.16 24.98
C ILE A 164 0.92 54.23 26.04
N ALA A 165 1.40 55.46 25.84
CA ALA A 165 1.17 56.55 26.79
C ALA A 165 -0.32 56.90 26.92
N SER A 166 -1.05 56.94 25.79
CA SER A 166 -2.49 57.16 25.78
C SER A 166 -3.24 56.07 26.53
N ILE A 167 -2.92 54.80 26.26
CA ILE A 167 -3.55 53.64 26.90
C ILE A 167 -3.28 53.64 28.42
N LEU A 168 -2.06 53.99 28.85
CA LEU A 168 -1.72 54.06 30.27
C LEU A 168 -2.46 55.19 31.02
N SER A 169 -2.74 56.30 30.34
CA SER A 169 -3.55 57.39 30.89
C SER A 169 -5.00 56.94 31.04
N GLU A 170 -5.59 56.37 29.99
CA GLU A 170 -6.97 55.87 30.00
C GLU A 170 -7.17 54.77 31.06
N LEU A 171 -6.18 53.88 31.21
CA LEU A 171 -6.18 52.87 32.26
C LEU A 171 -6.14 53.52 33.66
N GLY A 172 -5.36 54.58 33.85
CA GLY A 172 -5.34 55.35 35.09
C GLY A 172 -6.71 55.91 35.45
N ASP A 173 -7.39 56.51 34.48
CA ASP A 173 -8.74 57.08 34.65
C ASP A 173 -9.77 55.99 34.95
N PHE A 174 -9.67 54.84 34.28
CA PHE A 174 -10.54 53.70 34.54
C PHE A 174 -10.36 53.16 35.97
N ILE A 175 -9.12 53.06 36.43
CA ILE A 175 -8.85 52.62 37.80
C ILE A 175 -9.37 53.63 38.82
N LEU A 176 -9.20 54.93 38.56
CA LEU A 176 -9.77 55.99 39.40
C LEU A 176 -11.29 55.82 39.53
N LEU A 177 -11.97 55.65 38.39
CA LEU A 177 -13.42 55.48 38.34
C LEU A 177 -13.87 54.22 39.10
N ARG A 178 -13.13 53.13 38.98
CA ARG A 178 -13.43 51.89 39.72
C ARG A 178 -13.27 52.06 41.23
N LEU A 179 -12.21 52.71 41.70
CA LEU A 179 -11.95 52.97 43.12
C LEU A 179 -12.94 53.95 43.75
N LEU A 180 -13.48 54.89 42.96
CA LEU A 180 -14.44 55.88 43.44
C LEU A 180 -15.87 55.32 43.51
N PHE A 181 -16.30 54.57 42.49
CA PHE A 181 -17.72 54.24 42.32
C PHE A 181 -18.07 52.78 42.54
N ARG A 182 -17.13 51.84 42.39
CA ARG A 182 -17.45 50.40 42.43
C ARG A 182 -16.84 49.66 43.61
N GLU A 183 -15.64 50.02 44.03
CA GLU A 183 -14.92 49.29 45.09
C GLU A 183 -14.97 50.02 46.42
N SER A 184 -15.27 49.29 47.49
CA SER A 184 -15.21 49.81 48.86
C SER A 184 -13.78 49.73 49.37
N VAL A 185 -13.06 50.86 49.37
CA VAL A 185 -11.67 50.94 49.84
C VAL A 185 -11.62 51.10 51.37
N PRO A 186 -10.90 50.23 52.10
CA PRO A 186 -10.74 50.33 53.54
C PRO A 186 -10.15 51.68 54.00
N PRO A 187 -10.50 52.19 55.19
CA PRO A 187 -10.08 53.52 55.63
C PRO A 187 -8.55 53.69 55.73
N ALA A 188 -7.81 52.63 56.04
CA ALA A 188 -6.34 52.62 56.08
C ALA A 188 -5.68 52.80 54.69
N MET A 189 -6.41 52.51 53.60
CA MET A 189 -5.92 52.56 52.22
C MET A 189 -6.53 53.72 51.42
N ARG A 190 -7.23 54.65 52.09
CA ARG A 190 -7.93 55.74 51.43
C ARG A 190 -6.99 56.80 50.81
N ARG A 191 -5.71 56.79 51.21
CA ARG A 191 -4.64 57.59 50.61
C ARG A 191 -3.95 56.78 49.51
N TYR A 192 -4.25 57.10 48.26
CA TYR A 192 -3.64 56.44 47.11
C TYR A 192 -3.20 57.44 46.04
N ARG A 193 -2.24 57.03 45.22
CA ARG A 193 -1.77 57.77 44.04
C ARG A 193 -1.86 56.87 42.82
N ILE A 194 -2.45 57.38 41.74
CA ILE A 194 -2.54 56.68 40.47
C ILE A 194 -1.49 57.28 39.52
N ALA A 195 -0.62 56.44 38.99
CA ALA A 195 0.40 56.85 38.01
C ALA A 195 0.77 55.65 37.12
N ASN A 196 1.00 55.90 35.82
CA ASN A 196 1.42 54.89 34.84
C ASN A 196 0.54 53.62 34.87
N GLY A 197 -0.79 53.79 34.86
CA GLY A 197 -1.76 52.69 34.85
C GLY A 197 -1.77 51.81 36.11
N ARG A 198 -1.23 52.29 37.23
CA ARG A 198 -1.14 51.56 38.50
C ARG A 198 -1.55 52.44 39.69
N VAL A 199 -2.06 51.78 40.73
CA VAL A 199 -2.42 52.41 42.01
C VAL A 199 -1.35 52.09 43.03
N ILE A 200 -0.88 53.11 43.73
CA ILE A 200 0.03 52.99 44.86
C ILE A 200 -0.74 53.45 46.09
N PHE A 201 -0.98 52.52 47.01
CA PHE A 201 -1.59 52.83 48.31
C PHE A 201 -0.48 53.19 49.30
N CYS A 202 -0.64 54.33 49.98
CA CYS A 202 0.25 54.75 51.05
C CYS A 202 -0.49 54.58 52.37
N ILE A 203 0.02 53.69 53.23
CA ILE A 203 -0.54 53.41 54.56
C ILE A 203 -0.05 54.47 55.53
#